data_AF-A0A9D1VX57-F1
#
_entry.id   AF-A0A9D1VX57-F1
#
_cell.length_a   1.000
_cell.length_b   1.000
_cell.length_c   1.000
_cell.angle_alpha   90.00
_cell.angle_beta   90.00
_cell.angle_gamma   90.00
#
_symmetry.space_group_name_H-M   'P 1'
#
loop_
_entity.id
_entity.type
_entity.pdbx_description
1 polymer ?
#
loop_
_entity_poly.entity_id
_entity_poly.type
_entity_poly.pdbx_seq_one_letter_code
_entity_poly.pdbx_strand_id
1 'polypeptide(L)'
;MRKKLFGTILAAALIVSQAVAVFAAGESKTGEMTLVGDSVGWYELREASADVLPDLAASAPEVMAKIEAVNSGAETLQSVADLAPELADDLEGKVMLTKFFDLIPINGGVQVEGGKYKVNLSVPALSENVSEVGLLHYSTGRSVWEIVEPENVDYTNKEVTVIFEDLSPVAVIGKVSGGADASVGTSPKTGMTYGWAAWLGAAVVLGAAGTAVYRKARHE
;
A
#
# COMPACT_ATOMS: atom_id res chain seq x y z
N MET A 1 -41.73 -50.88 -11.72
CA MET A 1 -41.19 -50.68 -13.08
C MET A 1 -41.03 -49.19 -13.34
N ARG A 2 -39.84 -48.80 -13.85
CA ARG A 2 -39.54 -47.58 -14.64
C ARG A 2 -39.54 -46.24 -13.86
N LYS A 3 -38.34 -45.68 -13.63
CA LYS A 3 -37.72 -44.54 -14.37
C LYS A 3 -38.59 -43.27 -14.23
N LYS A 4 -38.11 -42.13 -13.72
CA LYS A 4 -37.01 -41.31 -14.26
C LYS A 4 -36.59 -40.25 -13.23
N LEU A 5 -35.27 -40.04 -13.09
CA LEU A 5 -34.69 -38.76 -12.67
C LEU A 5 -35.02 -37.70 -13.73
N PHE A 6 -35.21 -36.43 -13.34
CA PHE A 6 -34.69 -35.20 -13.99
C PHE A 6 -35.51 -33.95 -13.62
N GLY A 7 -34.79 -32.85 -13.38
CA GLY A 7 -35.28 -31.46 -13.38
C GLY A 7 -35.62 -30.94 -11.99
N THR A 8 -35.03 -29.87 -11.46
CA THR A 8 -34.43 -28.69 -12.09
C THR A 8 -33.52 -28.00 -11.07
N ILE A 9 -32.28 -27.74 -11.46
CA ILE A 9 -31.38 -26.78 -10.82
C ILE A 9 -31.97 -25.39 -11.13
N LEU A 10 -32.29 -24.59 -10.11
CA LEU A 10 -32.52 -23.16 -10.31
C LEU A 10 -31.81 -22.35 -9.22
N ALA A 11 -30.68 -21.80 -9.66
CA ALA A 11 -29.92 -20.65 -9.19
C ALA A 11 -30.43 -19.90 -7.95
N ALA A 12 -29.72 -20.07 -6.83
CA ALA A 12 -29.61 -19.04 -5.81
C ALA A 12 -28.53 -18.04 -6.25
N ALA A 13 -28.90 -17.06 -7.08
CA ALA A 13 -28.09 -15.86 -7.26
C ALA A 13 -28.25 -14.99 -5.99
N LEU A 14 -27.56 -15.38 -4.91
CA LEU A 14 -27.35 -14.47 -3.79
C LEU A 14 -26.31 -13.47 -4.28
N ILE A 15 -26.77 -12.32 -4.78
CA ILE A 15 -25.93 -11.13 -4.85
C ILE A 15 -25.59 -10.85 -3.38
N VAL A 16 -24.43 -11.33 -2.94
CA VAL A 16 -23.82 -10.82 -1.73
C VAL A 16 -23.43 -9.39 -2.09
N SER A 17 -24.35 -8.46 -1.89
CA SER A 17 -24.03 -7.07 -1.64
C SER A 17 -23.19 -7.10 -0.38
N GLN A 18 -21.88 -7.31 -0.54
CA GLN A 18 -20.95 -7.01 0.52
C GLN A 18 -21.19 -5.53 0.76
N ALA A 19 -21.77 -5.22 1.92
CA ALA A 19 -21.66 -3.90 2.47
C ALA A 19 -20.16 -3.63 2.42
N VAL A 20 -19.74 -2.79 1.47
CA VAL A 20 -18.49 -2.07 1.60
C VAL A 20 -18.72 -1.34 2.91
N ALA A 21 -18.23 -1.94 3.99
CA ALA A 21 -17.95 -1.19 5.17
C ALA A 21 -17.02 -0.12 4.61
N VAL A 22 -17.58 1.06 4.40
CA VAL A 22 -16.85 2.30 4.32
C VAL A 22 -16.10 2.28 5.62
N PHE A 23 -14.89 1.70 5.59
CA PHE A 23 -13.86 2.07 6.53
C PHE A 23 -13.91 3.57 6.44
N ALA A 24 -14.37 4.19 7.53
CA ALA A 24 -14.12 5.61 7.75
C ALA A 24 -12.68 5.78 7.28
N ALA A 25 -12.50 6.55 6.20
CA ALA A 25 -11.20 6.90 5.68
C ALA A 25 -10.50 7.55 6.87
N GLY A 26 -9.78 6.72 7.62
CA GLY A 26 -8.95 7.18 8.70
C GLY A 26 -7.99 8.09 7.97
N GLU A 27 -8.05 9.38 8.30
CA GLU A 27 -7.08 10.35 7.85
C GLU A 27 -5.72 9.67 7.81
N SER A 28 -5.16 9.64 6.60
CA SER A 28 -3.89 9.03 6.26
C SER A 28 -2.88 9.28 7.38
N LYS A 29 -2.54 8.22 8.13
CA LYS A 29 -1.63 8.29 9.29
C LYS A 29 -0.17 8.49 8.87
N THR A 30 0.09 8.47 7.57
CA THR A 30 1.24 9.03 6.88
C THR A 30 0.96 10.50 6.56
N GLY A 31 1.72 11.44 7.12
CA GLY A 31 1.53 12.88 6.85
C GLY A 31 1.57 13.18 5.34
N GLU A 32 0.76 14.14 4.90
CA GLU A 32 0.78 14.58 3.49
C GLU A 32 2.19 15.05 3.13
N MET A 33 2.84 14.28 2.26
CA MET A 33 4.13 14.65 1.69
C MET A 33 3.92 15.89 0.83
N THR A 34 4.72 16.92 1.04
CA THR A 34 4.63 18.17 0.27
C THR A 34 5.97 18.55 -0.34
N LEU A 35 5.94 19.44 -1.33
CA LEU A 35 7.15 19.98 -1.95
C LEU A 35 7.65 21.17 -1.14
N VAL A 36 8.97 21.27 -0.98
CA VAL A 36 9.62 22.36 -0.23
C VAL A 36 10.81 22.93 -0.99
N GLY A 37 11.28 24.09 -0.54
CA GLY A 37 12.43 24.79 -1.12
C GLY A 37 12.31 24.99 -2.64
N ASP A 38 13.40 24.70 -3.35
CA ASP A 38 13.51 24.90 -4.79
C ASP A 38 12.58 24.00 -5.62
N SER A 39 11.96 22.98 -5.02
CA SER A 39 11.00 22.11 -5.71
C SER A 39 9.59 22.71 -5.80
N VAL A 40 9.28 23.73 -5.00
CA VAL A 40 7.98 24.40 -5.05
C VAL A 40 7.80 25.11 -6.39
N GLY A 41 6.69 24.82 -7.06
CA GLY A 41 6.36 25.39 -8.37
C GLY A 41 7.05 24.70 -9.55
N TRP A 42 7.90 23.70 -9.32
CA TRP A 42 8.51 22.90 -10.40
C TRP A 42 7.88 21.52 -10.54
N TYR A 43 7.28 21.03 -9.45
CA TYR A 43 6.61 19.74 -9.37
C TYR A 43 5.19 19.88 -8.81
N GLU A 44 4.39 18.85 -9.05
CA GLU A 44 3.15 18.56 -8.34
C GLU A 44 3.24 17.17 -7.72
N LEU A 45 2.62 17.00 -6.55
CA LEU A 45 2.40 15.70 -5.93
C LEU A 45 0.92 15.36 -5.97
N ARG A 46 0.61 14.14 -6.40
CA ARG A 46 -0.74 13.58 -6.34
C ARG A 46 -0.67 12.20 -5.73
N GLU A 47 -1.58 11.86 -4.82
CA GLU A 47 -1.61 10.51 -4.26
C GLU A 47 -1.74 9.49 -5.40
N ALA A 48 -0.88 8.47 -5.40
CA ALA A 48 -0.86 7.50 -6.47
C ALA A 48 -2.14 6.64 -6.45
N SER A 49 -2.86 6.66 -7.57
CA SER A 49 -4.05 5.87 -7.83
C SER A 49 -4.18 5.60 -9.33
N ALA A 50 -5.03 4.65 -9.72
CA ALA A 50 -5.28 4.35 -11.12
C ALA A 50 -5.77 5.57 -11.93
N ASP A 51 -6.49 6.51 -11.30
CA ASP A 51 -6.96 7.74 -11.95
C ASP A 51 -5.83 8.75 -12.19
N VAL A 52 -4.85 8.81 -11.29
CA VAL A 52 -3.68 9.71 -11.39
C VAL A 52 -2.64 9.14 -12.34
N LEU A 53 -2.48 7.81 -12.35
CA LEU A 53 -1.48 7.07 -13.11
C LEU A 53 -2.15 6.07 -14.09
N PRO A 54 -2.95 6.55 -15.06
CA PRO A 54 -3.70 5.67 -15.96
C PRO A 54 -2.80 4.81 -16.85
N ASP A 55 -1.65 5.33 -17.25
CA ASP A 55 -0.69 4.59 -18.09
C ASP A 55 -0.06 3.42 -17.32
N LEU A 56 0.26 3.62 -16.03
CA LEU A 56 0.75 2.55 -15.16
C LEU A 56 -0.36 1.51 -14.90
N ALA A 57 -1.59 1.97 -14.64
CA ALA A 57 -2.73 1.08 -14.45
C ALA A 57 -3.01 0.21 -15.69
N ALA A 58 -2.75 0.73 -16.89
CA ALA A 58 -2.89 -0.01 -18.14
C ALA A 58 -1.71 -0.94 -18.44
N SER A 59 -0.48 -0.50 -18.17
CA SER A 59 0.74 -1.23 -18.56
C SER A 59 1.22 -2.24 -17.51
N ALA A 60 1.02 -1.96 -16.22
CA ALA A 60 1.40 -2.82 -15.10
C ALA A 60 0.31 -2.79 -14.01
N PRO A 61 -0.86 -3.40 -14.27
CA PRO A 61 -2.00 -3.38 -13.35
C PRO A 61 -1.68 -4.01 -11.97
N GLU A 62 -0.79 -4.99 -11.91
CA GLU A 62 -0.32 -5.60 -10.65
C GLU A 62 0.50 -4.62 -9.79
N VAL A 63 1.31 -3.77 -10.42
CA VAL A 63 2.09 -2.72 -9.72
C VAL A 63 1.13 -1.67 -9.17
N MET A 64 0.16 -1.23 -9.98
CA MET A 64 -0.86 -0.30 -9.53
C MET A 64 -1.69 -0.85 -8.36
N ALA A 65 -2.17 -2.09 -8.48
CA ALA A 65 -2.93 -2.75 -7.43
C ALA A 65 -2.13 -2.86 -6.12
N LYS A 66 -0.82 -3.17 -6.22
CA LYS A 66 0.08 -3.21 -5.06
C LYS A 66 0.21 -1.84 -4.41
N ILE A 67 0.40 -0.78 -5.20
CA ILE A 67 0.49 0.60 -4.70
C ILE A 67 -0.79 1.00 -3.95
N GLU A 68 -1.97 0.74 -4.53
CA GLU A 68 -3.25 1.07 -3.90
C GLU A 68 -3.52 0.24 -2.63
N ALA A 69 -3.13 -1.04 -2.63
CA ALA A 69 -3.24 -1.90 -1.45
C ALA A 69 -2.35 -1.41 -0.30
N VAL A 70 -1.12 -0.96 -0.60
CA VAL A 70 -0.23 -0.37 0.41
C VAL A 70 -0.74 1.00 0.87
N ASN A 71 -1.19 1.87 -0.04
CA ASN A 71 -1.72 3.20 0.28
C ASN A 71 -2.98 3.15 1.16
N SER A 72 -3.83 2.16 0.95
CA SER A 72 -5.03 1.91 1.76
C SER A 72 -4.74 1.20 3.09
N GLY A 73 -3.53 0.66 3.26
CA GLY A 73 -3.15 -0.16 4.41
C GLY A 73 -3.73 -1.57 4.40
N ALA A 74 -4.27 -2.03 3.26
CA ALA A 74 -4.69 -3.41 3.05
C ALA A 74 -3.48 -4.36 3.01
N GLU A 75 -2.35 -3.88 2.50
CA GLU A 75 -1.06 -4.56 2.50
C GLU A 75 0.03 -3.70 3.15
N THR A 76 1.15 -4.34 3.54
CA THR A 76 2.29 -3.65 4.15
C THR A 76 3.37 -3.37 3.11
N LEU A 77 4.35 -2.51 3.45
CA LEU A 77 5.52 -2.23 2.61
C LEU A 77 6.20 -3.50 2.09
N GLN A 78 6.33 -4.52 2.95
CA GLN A 78 7.01 -5.77 2.64
C GLN A 78 6.38 -6.53 1.47
N SER A 79 5.08 -6.33 1.23
CA SER A 79 4.37 -6.97 0.11
C SER A 79 4.87 -6.51 -1.28
N VAL A 80 5.61 -5.40 -1.36
CA VAL A 80 6.24 -4.96 -2.62
C VAL A 80 7.31 -5.96 -3.06
N ALA A 81 7.93 -6.68 -2.12
CA ALA A 81 8.90 -7.74 -2.44
C ALA A 81 8.29 -8.92 -3.23
N ASP A 82 6.96 -9.06 -3.25
CA ASP A 82 6.30 -10.04 -4.13
C ASP A 82 6.52 -9.72 -5.61
N LEU A 83 6.69 -8.44 -5.94
CA LEU A 83 6.92 -7.93 -7.30
C LEU A 83 8.40 -7.61 -7.56
N ALA A 84 9.17 -7.33 -6.50
CA ALA A 84 10.59 -7.02 -6.55
C ALA A 84 11.37 -7.78 -5.45
N PRO A 85 11.57 -9.10 -5.61
CA PRO A 85 12.19 -9.95 -4.59
C PRO A 85 13.61 -9.51 -4.19
N GLU A 86 14.34 -8.87 -5.11
CA GLU A 86 15.66 -8.31 -4.88
C GLU A 86 15.69 -7.20 -3.83
N LEU A 87 14.56 -6.55 -3.55
CA LEU A 87 14.44 -5.51 -2.53
C LEU A 87 14.02 -6.06 -1.16
N ALA A 88 13.78 -7.37 -1.02
CA ALA A 88 13.24 -7.96 0.21
C ALA A 88 14.09 -7.63 1.45
N ASP A 89 15.40 -7.80 1.34
CA ASP A 89 16.35 -7.51 2.42
C ASP A 89 16.41 -6.01 2.73
N ASP A 90 16.38 -5.17 1.70
CA ASP A 90 16.40 -3.71 1.86
C ASP A 90 15.10 -3.18 2.49
N LEU A 91 13.96 -3.83 2.26
CA LEU A 91 12.66 -3.48 2.84
C LEU A 91 12.47 -4.06 4.26
N GLU A 92 13.32 -4.99 4.68
CA GLU A 92 13.19 -5.66 5.97
C GLU A 92 13.29 -4.64 7.13
N GLY A 93 12.29 -4.69 8.02
CA GLY A 93 12.23 -3.80 9.18
C GLY A 93 11.93 -2.33 8.88
N LYS A 94 11.76 -1.94 7.61
CA LYS A 94 11.32 -0.60 7.20
C LYS A 94 9.80 -0.48 7.23
N VAL A 95 9.33 0.75 7.38
CA VAL A 95 7.91 1.13 7.33
C VAL A 95 7.71 2.31 6.38
N MET A 96 6.47 2.47 5.92
CA MET A 96 6.06 3.65 5.15
C MET A 96 6.05 4.88 6.06
N LEU A 97 6.75 5.94 5.66
CA LEU A 97 6.68 7.27 6.27
C LEU A 97 5.68 8.17 5.53
N THR A 98 5.48 7.91 4.24
CA THR A 98 4.47 8.54 3.37
C THR A 98 3.68 7.46 2.63
N LYS A 99 2.54 7.83 2.04
CA LYS A 99 1.95 7.03 0.95
C LYS A 99 2.83 7.09 -0.31
N PHE A 100 2.48 6.31 -1.32
CA PHE A 100 2.92 6.53 -2.69
C PHE A 100 2.25 7.76 -3.29
N PHE A 101 3.05 8.62 -3.91
CA PHE A 101 2.62 9.76 -4.69
C PHE A 101 3.21 9.68 -6.11
N ASP A 102 2.43 10.15 -7.06
CA ASP A 102 2.89 10.54 -8.38
C ASP A 102 3.58 11.91 -8.27
N LEU A 103 4.82 11.99 -8.77
CA LEU A 103 5.63 13.19 -8.79
C LEU A 103 5.71 13.75 -10.22
N ILE A 104 4.93 14.79 -10.49
CA ILE A 104 4.70 15.29 -11.84
C ILE A 104 5.55 16.56 -12.06
N PRO A 105 6.43 16.62 -13.08
CA PRO A 105 7.14 17.84 -13.41
C PRO A 105 6.22 18.79 -14.19
N ILE A 106 5.93 19.98 -13.64
CA ILE A 106 5.02 20.95 -14.28
C ILE A 106 5.72 22.07 -15.04
N ASN A 107 6.97 22.38 -14.69
CA ASN A 107 7.80 23.38 -15.36
C ASN A 107 9.13 22.78 -15.87
N GLY A 108 9.11 21.51 -16.25
CA GLY A 108 10.32 20.76 -16.63
C GLY A 108 11.11 20.20 -15.43
N GLY A 109 10.64 20.45 -14.20
CA GLY A 109 11.31 20.03 -12.98
C GLY A 109 12.62 20.78 -12.72
N VAL A 110 13.22 20.55 -11.55
CA VAL A 110 14.56 21.02 -11.22
C VAL A 110 15.56 19.99 -11.74
N GLN A 111 16.14 20.24 -12.91
CA GLN A 111 17.11 19.33 -13.51
C GLN A 111 18.53 19.56 -12.98
N VAL A 112 19.26 18.47 -12.79
CA VAL A 112 20.69 18.45 -12.46
C VAL A 112 21.49 17.75 -13.57
N GLU A 113 22.79 17.55 -13.37
CA GLU A 113 23.67 16.92 -14.36
C GLU A 113 23.12 15.56 -14.82
N GLY A 114 23.21 15.29 -16.12
CA GLY A 114 22.69 14.06 -16.73
C GLY A 114 21.18 14.03 -16.96
N GLY A 115 20.47 15.16 -16.78
CA GLY A 115 19.02 15.24 -17.01
C GLY A 115 18.18 14.63 -15.87
N LYS A 116 18.81 14.35 -14.73
CA LYS A 116 18.16 13.85 -13.52
C LYS A 116 17.36 14.95 -12.83
N TYR A 117 16.44 14.57 -11.95
CA TYR A 117 15.53 15.48 -11.27
C TYR A 117 15.87 15.57 -9.77
N LYS A 118 16.17 16.77 -9.29
CA LYS A 118 16.35 17.02 -7.86
C LYS A 118 15.03 17.43 -7.21
N VAL A 119 14.69 16.78 -6.11
CA VAL A 119 13.41 16.98 -5.43
C VAL A 119 13.63 17.13 -3.92
N ASN A 120 12.96 18.12 -3.36
CA ASN A 120 12.94 18.42 -1.94
C ASN A 120 11.51 18.20 -1.43
N LEU A 121 11.38 17.27 -0.48
CA LEU A 121 10.10 16.79 0.06
C LEU A 121 10.03 17.06 1.56
N SER A 122 8.91 17.60 2.05
CA SER A 122 8.57 17.53 3.47
C SER A 122 7.96 16.17 3.79
N VAL A 123 8.47 15.53 4.83
CA VAL A 123 8.03 14.21 5.32
C VAL A 123 7.71 14.35 6.81
N PRO A 124 6.48 14.72 7.19
CA PRO A 124 6.12 15.03 8.58
C PRO A 124 6.37 13.88 9.58
N ALA A 125 6.41 12.64 9.09
CA ALA A 125 6.68 11.43 9.86
C ALA A 125 8.18 11.25 10.22
N LEU A 126 9.09 12.05 9.66
CA LEU A 126 10.50 12.01 10.04
C LEU A 126 10.69 12.43 11.50
N SER A 127 11.58 11.72 12.17
CA SER A 127 12.05 12.01 13.52
C SER A 127 13.41 11.35 13.74
N GLU A 128 14.11 11.71 14.81
CA GLU A 128 15.41 11.13 15.19
C GLU A 128 15.33 9.61 15.47
N ASN A 129 14.13 9.06 15.65
CA ASN A 129 13.90 7.62 15.80
C ASN A 129 13.84 6.87 14.47
N VAL A 130 13.84 7.59 13.34
CA VAL A 130 13.86 7.02 12.01
C VAL A 130 15.31 6.97 11.52
N SER A 131 15.71 5.80 11.04
CA SER A 131 17.03 5.52 10.47
C SER A 131 16.85 4.82 9.12
N GLU A 132 17.93 4.66 8.35
CA GLU A 132 17.90 3.97 7.05
C GLU A 132 16.78 4.52 6.13
N VAL A 133 16.67 5.85 6.04
CA VAL A 133 15.67 6.52 5.20
C VAL A 133 16.00 6.29 3.73
N GLY A 134 15.00 5.86 2.97
CA GLY A 134 15.10 5.64 1.53
C GLY A 134 13.79 6.02 0.84
N LEU A 135 13.83 6.12 -0.48
CA LEU A 135 12.63 6.35 -1.29
C LEU A 135 12.37 5.13 -2.14
N LEU A 136 11.28 4.43 -1.84
CA LEU A 136 10.80 3.34 -2.67
C LEU A 136 10.14 3.94 -3.90
N HIS A 137 10.75 3.70 -5.05
CA HIS A 137 10.39 4.28 -6.33
C HIS A 137 10.09 3.16 -7.33
N TYR A 138 9.01 3.29 -8.10
CA TYR A 138 8.82 2.46 -9.28
C TYR A 138 9.13 3.31 -10.50
N SER A 139 10.20 2.98 -11.22
CA SER A 139 10.53 3.64 -12.47
C SER A 139 9.53 3.26 -13.55
N THR A 140 8.66 4.19 -13.95
CA THR A 140 7.73 3.95 -15.09
C THR A 140 8.48 3.80 -16.42
N GLY A 141 9.62 4.47 -16.59
CA GLY A 141 10.44 4.39 -17.80
C GLY A 141 11.18 3.06 -17.96
N ARG A 142 11.67 2.47 -16.86
CA ARG A 142 12.41 1.20 -16.86
C ARG A 142 11.56 0.01 -16.41
N SER A 143 10.36 0.26 -15.89
CA SER A 143 9.44 -0.74 -15.33
C SER A 143 10.09 -1.58 -14.23
N VAL A 144 10.76 -0.92 -13.28
CA VAL A 144 11.51 -1.58 -12.19
C VAL A 144 11.29 -0.85 -10.87
N TRP A 145 11.16 -1.62 -9.80
CA TRP A 145 11.22 -1.09 -8.44
C TRP A 145 12.66 -0.85 -8.03
N GLU A 146 12.92 0.27 -7.36
CA GLU A 146 14.23 0.59 -6.82
C GLU A 146 14.09 1.36 -5.51
N ILE A 147 15.16 1.33 -4.71
CA ILE A 147 15.30 2.20 -3.56
C ILE A 147 16.29 3.29 -3.94
N VAL A 148 15.82 4.53 -3.93
CA VAL A 148 16.65 5.71 -4.17
C VAL A 148 17.13 6.24 -2.82
N GLU A 149 18.45 6.30 -2.65
CA GLU A 149 19.05 6.89 -1.47
C GLU A 149 18.92 8.42 -1.51
N PRO A 150 18.50 9.08 -0.41
CA PRO A 150 18.45 10.53 -0.36
C PRO A 150 19.85 11.13 -0.31
N GLU A 151 20.05 12.27 -0.97
CA GLU A 151 21.27 13.08 -0.81
C GLU A 151 21.37 13.69 0.59
N ASN A 152 20.22 14.03 1.17
CA ASN A 152 20.14 14.65 2.49
C ASN A 152 18.82 14.29 3.18
N VAL A 153 18.90 14.03 4.47
CA VAL A 153 17.75 13.87 5.38
C VAL A 153 17.91 14.87 6.51
N ASP A 154 17.04 15.88 6.54
CA ASP A 154 16.98 16.87 7.60
C ASP A 154 15.88 16.49 8.60
N TYR A 155 16.27 15.87 9.71
CA TYR A 155 15.34 15.48 10.77
C TYR A 155 14.74 16.67 11.54
N THR A 156 15.39 17.85 11.50
CA THR A 156 14.93 19.05 12.20
C THR A 156 13.78 19.69 11.44
N ASN A 157 13.97 19.90 10.15
CA ASN A 157 12.96 20.49 9.26
C ASN A 157 12.00 19.44 8.69
N LYS A 158 12.31 18.16 8.90
CA LYS A 158 11.58 17.00 8.37
C LYS A 158 11.55 17.01 6.85
N GLU A 159 12.70 17.19 6.24
CA GLU A 159 12.86 17.30 4.80
C GLU A 159 13.78 16.20 4.26
N VAL A 160 13.50 15.75 3.05
CA VAL A 160 14.33 14.82 2.29
C VAL A 160 14.69 15.46 0.96
N THR A 161 15.97 15.44 0.61
CA THR A 161 16.46 15.82 -0.71
C THR A 161 16.91 14.56 -1.45
N VAL A 162 16.45 14.38 -2.68
CA VAL A 162 16.70 13.18 -3.49
C VAL A 162 16.92 13.56 -4.94
N ILE A 163 17.70 12.75 -5.66
CA ILE A 163 17.88 12.84 -7.11
C ILE A 163 17.30 11.59 -7.77
N PHE A 164 16.37 11.78 -8.69
CA PHE A 164 15.78 10.70 -9.49
C PHE A 164 16.29 10.72 -10.92
N GLU A 165 16.52 9.53 -11.49
CA GLU A 165 16.83 9.41 -12.93
C GLU A 165 15.57 9.60 -13.79
N ASP A 166 14.45 9.07 -13.31
CA ASP A 166 13.12 9.20 -13.88
C ASP A 166 12.09 9.28 -12.75
N LEU A 167 10.88 9.75 -13.05
CA LEU A 167 9.90 10.10 -12.03
C LEU A 167 8.80 9.03 -11.93
N SER A 168 8.19 9.00 -10.75
CA SER A 168 6.90 8.40 -10.41
C SER A 168 6.72 6.90 -10.59
N PRO A 169 5.96 6.25 -9.68
CA PRO A 169 5.50 6.70 -8.35
C PRO A 169 6.55 6.51 -7.25
N VAL A 170 6.45 7.28 -6.16
CA VAL A 170 7.41 7.26 -5.04
C VAL A 170 6.77 7.32 -3.65
N ALA A 171 7.36 6.62 -2.68
CA ALA A 171 7.06 6.75 -1.25
C ALA A 171 8.36 6.82 -0.43
N VAL A 172 8.33 7.53 0.69
CA VAL A 172 9.44 7.58 1.64
C VAL A 172 9.28 6.48 2.68
N ILE A 173 10.35 5.73 2.89
CA ILE A 173 10.42 4.60 3.82
C ILE A 173 11.57 4.80 4.80
N GLY A 174 11.51 4.13 5.95
CA GLY A 174 12.59 4.15 6.92
C GLY A 174 12.37 3.15 8.04
N LYS A 175 13.41 2.92 8.84
CA LYS A 175 13.40 2.01 9.97
C LYS A 175 13.21 2.78 11.27
N VAL A 176 12.18 2.42 12.03
CA VAL A 176 11.86 3.07 13.30
C VAL A 176 12.50 2.29 14.46
N SER A 177 13.20 3.01 15.33
CA SER A 177 13.76 2.42 16.56
C SER A 177 12.62 1.89 17.45
N GLY A 178 12.69 0.61 17.83
CA GLY A 178 11.62 -0.10 18.54
C GLY A 178 10.93 -1.23 17.76
N GLY A 179 11.31 -1.45 16.49
CA GLY A 179 10.85 -2.56 15.64
C GLY A 179 9.74 -2.17 14.67
N ALA A 180 9.38 -3.06 13.74
CA ALA A 180 8.33 -2.82 12.74
C ALA A 180 6.92 -2.60 13.35
N ASP A 181 6.74 -2.90 14.63
CA ASP A 181 5.55 -2.58 15.43
C ASP A 181 5.62 -1.21 16.13
N ALA A 182 6.80 -0.56 16.16
CA ALA A 182 6.95 0.84 16.52
C ALA A 182 6.46 1.68 15.34
N SER A 183 5.15 1.74 15.21
CA SER A 183 4.51 2.68 14.32
C SER A 183 4.95 4.09 14.69
N VAL A 184 5.31 4.88 13.68
CA VAL A 184 5.12 6.33 13.75
C VAL A 184 3.62 6.57 13.89
N GLY A 185 3.11 6.64 15.13
CA GLY A 185 1.74 7.11 15.42
C GLY A 185 0.62 6.08 15.64
N THR A 186 0.87 4.78 15.84
CA THR A 186 -0.16 3.90 16.45
C THR A 186 0.06 3.88 17.95
N SER A 187 -0.95 4.32 18.71
CA SER A 187 -1.10 3.89 20.09
C SER A 187 -0.83 2.38 20.21
N PRO A 188 -0.27 1.88 21.33
CA PRO A 188 0.10 0.48 21.46
C PRO A 188 -1.05 -0.41 20.97
N LYS A 189 -0.79 -1.32 20.03
CA LYS A 189 -1.75 -2.35 19.63
C LYS A 189 -2.12 -3.10 20.91
N THR A 190 -3.27 -2.79 21.52
CA THR A 190 -3.83 -3.64 22.57
C THR A 190 -4.19 -4.95 21.90
N GLY A 191 -3.38 -5.96 22.21
CA GLY A 191 -3.41 -7.34 21.73
C GLY A 191 -4.56 -7.74 20.82
N MET A 192 -4.25 -7.89 19.53
CA MET A 192 -4.78 -9.02 18.76
C MET A 192 -3.66 -9.55 17.88
N THR A 193 -3.07 -10.65 18.35
CA THR A 193 -2.23 -11.53 17.55
C THR A 193 -2.99 -11.88 16.26
N TYR A 194 -2.38 -11.59 15.11
CA TYR A 194 -2.87 -12.00 13.79
C TYR A 194 -2.86 -13.53 13.70
N GLY A 195 -3.95 -14.14 14.14
CA GLY A 195 -4.22 -15.55 13.97
C GLY A 195 -4.97 -15.77 12.66
N TRP A 196 -4.30 -16.33 11.67
CA TRP A 196 -4.90 -17.04 10.53
C TRP A 196 -6.03 -18.02 10.94
N ALA A 197 -6.11 -18.38 12.23
CA ALA A 197 -7.18 -19.14 12.87
C ALA A 197 -8.57 -18.47 12.88
N ALA A 198 -8.69 -17.14 12.72
CA ALA A 198 -10.00 -16.47 12.74
C ALA A 198 -10.90 -16.84 11.55
N TRP A 199 -10.31 -17.12 10.38
CA TRP A 199 -11.06 -17.49 9.18
C TRP A 199 -11.49 -18.96 9.14
N LEU A 200 -10.77 -19.86 9.84
CA LEU A 200 -11.20 -21.26 9.97
C LEU A 200 -12.35 -21.42 10.98
N GLY A 201 -12.48 -20.53 11.96
CA GLY A 201 -13.57 -20.55 12.93
C GLY A 201 -14.94 -20.21 12.33
N ALA A 202 -15.02 -19.26 11.40
CA ALA A 202 -16.27 -18.83 10.79
C ALA A 202 -16.90 -19.90 9.87
N ALA A 203 -16.08 -20.70 9.19
CA ALA A 203 -16.57 -21.78 8.32
C ALA A 203 -17.14 -22.98 9.11
N VAL A 204 -16.57 -23.28 10.30
CA VAL A 204 -17.04 -24.40 11.14
C VAL A 204 -18.38 -24.08 11.81
N VAL A 205 -18.61 -22.81 12.21
CA VAL A 205 -19.88 -22.41 12.85
C VAL A 205 -21.05 -22.44 11.86
N LEU A 206 -20.84 -22.10 10.58
CA LEU A 206 -21.86 -22.22 9.54
C LEU A 206 -22.13 -23.69 9.14
N GLY A 207 -21.11 -24.56 9.18
CA GLY A 207 -21.29 -26.01 8.97
C GLY A 207 -22.08 -26.72 10.07
N ALA A 208 -21.91 -26.29 11.34
CA ALA A 208 -22.63 -26.84 12.47
C ALA A 208 -24.12 -26.42 12.49
N ALA A 209 -24.45 -25.19 12.09
CA ALA A 209 -25.83 -24.73 11.97
C ALA A 209 -26.59 -25.43 10.83
N GLY A 210 -25.95 -25.63 9.67
CA GLY A 210 -26.56 -26.30 8.52
C GLY A 210 -26.92 -27.78 8.76
N THR A 211 -26.08 -28.50 9.51
CA THR A 211 -26.32 -29.93 9.81
C THR A 211 -27.44 -30.14 10.84
N ALA A 212 -27.62 -29.22 11.79
CA ALA A 212 -28.72 -29.25 12.76
C ALA A 212 -30.09 -29.02 12.10
N VAL A 213 -30.18 -28.07 11.16
CA VAL A 213 -31.43 -27.79 10.42
C VAL A 213 -31.79 -28.95 9.47
N TYR A 214 -30.80 -29.57 8.82
CA TYR A 214 -31.05 -30.73 7.93
C TYR A 214 -31.50 -31.99 8.69
N ARG A 215 -31.03 -32.22 9.93
CA ARG A 215 -31.49 -33.36 10.75
C ARG A 215 -32.90 -33.17 11.28
N LYS A 216 -33.31 -31.93 11.61
CA LYS A 216 -34.66 -31.65 12.09
C LYS A 216 -35.73 -31.83 10.99
N ALA A 217 -35.41 -31.46 9.74
CA ALA A 217 -36.32 -31.60 8.60
C ALA A 217 -36.56 -33.04 8.12
N ARG A 218 -35.85 -34.04 8.66
CA ARG A 218 -36.04 -35.48 8.33
C ARG A 218 -36.86 -36.27 9.36
N HIS A 219 -37.23 -35.64 10.48
CA HIS A 219 -37.94 -36.29 11.59
C HIS A 219 -39.33 -35.69 11.87
N GLU A 220 -39.86 -34.87 10.98
CA GLU A 220 -41.28 -34.47 10.95
C GLU A 220 -41.97 -35.06 9.71
#